data_AF-A0AAE0M2M8-F1
#
_entry.id   AF-A0AAE0M2M8-F1
#
_cell.length_a   1.000
_cell.length_b   1.000
_cell.length_c   1.000
_cell.angle_alpha   90.00
_cell.angle_beta   90.00
_cell.angle_gamma   90.00
#
_symmetry.space_group_name_H-M   'P 1'
#
loop_
_entity.id
_entity.type
_entity.pdbx_description
1 polymer ?
#
loop_
_entity_poly.entity_id
_entity_poly.type
_entity_poly.pdbx_seq_one_letter_code
_entity_poly.pdbx_strand_id
1 'polypeptide(L)'
;MASPSASASALVGPVPASSSSSSLPATPVQVLDLETVPVDILHHILRLMNDYKSTINLSSASRCLYYAIDPPCQTPWAARFALLQHAERHFRQHNNPLSPGLACFYCCRILPACHFSSSQMTGRRSKAIDWSDSAPRRQPTMDRFCIGCGIHCLLFPHLRAIRLGPRRRDGEMPRDRMHGERGVGYWYLCHQCGRMKSASERCWLLPWSQPNGVNGFQETICSDVFTDDSTTAPQVRSKFEQLPMTIRDRIFRILSYRDRIMLAQTSTHFHRQVQPPNYRLYSPGINDMYQFMREREETKHRASTLARKRDIACYGCFRMRPPEKFSRVQLRLTTQSDTTATEAGVRDDLMQRYWERRCRTCLTAMFVTATRDNRGRDERAARLRYFQAQTLCEEEGCREVNGGFQKGRGVMRYRHKDCEGCTERKLARERELVLAREKRRERQMVVMRLGVDHYEKDGGMARGLFEGDEDTGGEGQDEVVEDGKNMHHIRSLVKMAVRTEKEEKEIWRSKQKIETAARRARRKARVVKMARHTWGAVRSMAGKIKRAFA
;
A
#
# COMPACT_ATOMS: atom_id res chain seq x y z
N MET A 1 30.21 -45.67 -46.93
CA MET A 1 30.71 -46.67 -45.97
C MET A 1 29.91 -46.52 -44.69
N ALA A 2 29.17 -47.47 -44.14
CA ALA A 2 28.58 -48.72 -44.60
C ALA A 2 27.36 -48.92 -43.67
N SER A 3 26.22 -49.35 -44.22
CA SER A 3 25.15 -50.01 -43.46
C SER A 3 25.69 -51.35 -42.90
N PRO A 4 25.01 -52.00 -41.94
CA PRO A 4 24.12 -53.07 -42.41
C PRO A 4 22.88 -53.44 -41.54
N SER A 5 21.98 -54.18 -42.23
CA SER A 5 21.15 -55.36 -41.86
C SER A 5 20.12 -55.24 -40.71
N ALA A 6 18.80 -55.50 -40.86
CA ALA A 6 18.00 -56.53 -41.56
C ALA A 6 18.06 -57.94 -40.93
N SER A 7 16.90 -58.43 -40.43
CA SER A 7 16.48 -59.85 -40.23
C SER A 7 15.00 -59.86 -39.78
N ALA A 8 14.06 -60.30 -40.64
CA ALA A 8 13.44 -61.65 -40.72
C ALA A 8 12.32 -61.88 -39.66
N SER A 9 11.03 -61.85 -40.03
CA SER A 9 10.18 -62.87 -40.70
C SER A 9 9.69 -64.02 -39.79
N ALA A 10 8.38 -64.04 -39.52
CA ALA A 10 7.52 -65.21 -39.25
C ALA A 10 6.05 -64.74 -39.43
N LEU A 11 5.34 -65.01 -40.55
CA LEU A 11 4.66 -66.25 -40.95
C LEU A 11 3.80 -66.90 -39.86
N VAL A 12 2.51 -66.49 -39.80
CA VAL A 12 1.41 -67.33 -39.31
C VAL A 12 0.25 -67.18 -40.31
N GLY A 13 -0.22 -68.32 -40.81
CA GLY A 13 -1.14 -68.44 -41.94
C GLY A 13 -2.62 -68.16 -41.65
N PRO A 14 -3.47 -68.30 -42.68
CA PRO A 14 -4.89 -67.96 -42.62
C PRO A 14 -5.74 -69.13 -42.12
N VAL A 15 -6.71 -68.84 -41.24
CA VAL A 15 -7.78 -69.78 -40.85
C VAL A 15 -9.09 -69.26 -41.45
N PRO A 16 -9.80 -70.04 -42.29
CA PRO A 16 -11.14 -69.73 -42.70
C PRO A 16 -12.14 -70.44 -41.75
N ALA A 17 -12.97 -69.68 -41.05
CA ALA A 17 -14.16 -70.22 -40.40
C ALA A 17 -15.29 -69.20 -40.46
N SER A 18 -16.06 -69.35 -41.53
CA SER A 18 -17.46 -68.98 -41.65
C SER A 18 -18.23 -69.10 -40.33
N SER A 19 -18.70 -67.96 -39.83
CA SER A 19 -19.85 -67.89 -38.93
C SER A 19 -20.72 -66.73 -39.41
N SER A 20 -21.75 -67.11 -40.15
CA SER A 20 -22.89 -66.30 -40.56
C SER A 20 -23.64 -65.80 -39.33
N SER A 21 -23.22 -64.63 -38.82
CA SER A 21 -24.05 -63.79 -37.96
C SER A 21 -24.74 -62.76 -38.86
N SER A 22 -26.07 -62.83 -38.85
CA SER A 22 -27.00 -61.90 -39.49
C SER A 22 -26.65 -60.45 -39.15
N SER A 23 -25.94 -59.79 -40.06
CA SER A 23 -25.66 -58.36 -40.03
C SER A 23 -26.94 -57.61 -40.36
N LEU A 24 -27.64 -57.15 -39.32
CA LEU A 24 -28.53 -55.99 -39.46
C LEU A 24 -27.71 -54.83 -40.06
N PRO A 25 -28.26 -54.06 -41.01
CA PRO A 25 -27.53 -52.93 -41.59
C PRO A 25 -27.16 -51.99 -40.44
N ALA A 26 -25.87 -51.88 -40.18
CA ALA A 26 -25.34 -50.87 -39.27
C ALA A 26 -25.71 -49.52 -39.90
N THR A 27 -26.84 -48.96 -39.45
CA THR A 27 -27.18 -47.57 -39.72
C THR A 27 -25.95 -46.76 -39.30
N PRO A 28 -25.40 -45.92 -40.18
CA PRO A 28 -24.25 -45.10 -39.82
C PRO A 28 -24.67 -44.33 -38.57
N VAL A 29 -23.97 -44.58 -37.45
CA VAL A 29 -24.15 -43.78 -36.24
C VAL A 29 -23.77 -42.37 -36.64
N GLN A 30 -24.77 -41.56 -36.96
CA GLN A 30 -24.59 -40.15 -37.23
C GLN A 30 -24.08 -39.57 -35.93
N VAL A 31 -22.77 -39.33 -35.86
CA VAL A 31 -22.16 -38.56 -34.79
C VAL A 31 -22.76 -37.18 -34.93
N LEU A 32 -23.75 -36.88 -34.09
CA LEU A 32 -24.35 -35.56 -34.00
C LEU A 32 -23.23 -34.56 -33.72
N ASP A 33 -22.93 -33.75 -34.72
CA ASP A 33 -21.95 -32.70 -34.61
C ASP A 33 -22.55 -31.59 -33.74
N LEU A 34 -22.05 -31.46 -32.51
CA LEU A 34 -22.44 -30.43 -31.55
C LEU A 34 -22.35 -29.01 -32.14
N GLU A 35 -21.56 -28.82 -33.20
CA GLU A 35 -21.46 -27.56 -33.94
C GLU A 35 -22.71 -27.19 -34.73
N THR A 36 -23.55 -28.17 -35.08
CA THR A 36 -24.80 -27.95 -35.84
C THR A 36 -26.00 -27.64 -34.94
N VAL A 37 -25.83 -27.77 -33.63
CA VAL A 37 -26.89 -27.55 -32.65
C VAL A 37 -27.17 -26.04 -32.52
N PRO A 38 -28.45 -25.60 -32.59
CA PRO A 38 -28.82 -24.22 -32.32
C PRO A 38 -28.29 -23.71 -30.97
N VAL A 39 -27.84 -22.45 -30.94
CA VAL A 39 -27.18 -21.82 -29.76
C VAL A 39 -28.05 -21.88 -28.50
N ASP A 40 -29.36 -21.74 -28.65
CA ASP A 40 -30.34 -21.79 -27.57
C ASP A 40 -30.44 -23.20 -26.93
N ILE A 41 -30.35 -24.26 -27.73
CA ILE A 41 -30.26 -25.64 -27.22
C ILE A 41 -28.91 -25.86 -26.53
N LEU A 42 -27.82 -25.36 -27.11
CA LEU A 42 -26.49 -25.43 -26.51
C LEU A 42 -26.46 -24.72 -25.14
N HIS A 43 -27.08 -23.56 -25.01
CA HIS A 43 -27.24 -22.84 -23.74
C HIS A 43 -28.09 -23.63 -22.73
N HIS A 44 -29.13 -24.34 -23.18
CA HIS A 44 -29.94 -25.20 -22.32
C HIS A 44 -29.12 -26.38 -21.77
N ILE A 45 -28.35 -27.06 -22.63
CA ILE A 45 -27.44 -28.13 -22.24
C ILE A 45 -26.44 -27.63 -21.19
N LEU A 46 -25.85 -26.46 -21.40
CA LEU A 46 -24.87 -25.87 -20.49
C LEU A 46 -25.48 -25.51 -19.13
N ARG A 47 -26.73 -25.06 -19.11
CA ARG A 47 -27.49 -24.80 -17.88
C ARG A 47 -27.76 -26.08 -17.09
N LEU A 48 -28.03 -27.20 -17.78
CA LEU A 48 -28.23 -28.52 -17.16
C LEU A 48 -26.92 -29.09 -16.60
N MET A 49 -25.79 -28.90 -17.29
CA MET A 49 -24.49 -29.40 -16.83
C MET A 49 -24.05 -28.75 -15.52
N ASN A 50 -24.37 -27.47 -15.30
CA ASN A 50 -24.15 -26.69 -14.07
C ASN A 50 -22.71 -26.71 -13.49
N ASP A 51 -21.75 -27.28 -14.20
CA ASP A 51 -20.34 -27.42 -13.82
C ASP A 51 -19.45 -26.61 -14.76
N TYR A 52 -18.71 -25.67 -14.17
CA TYR A 52 -17.81 -24.78 -14.90
C TYR A 52 -16.68 -25.52 -15.61
N LYS A 53 -16.20 -26.64 -15.05
CA LYS A 53 -15.14 -27.44 -15.70
C LYS A 53 -15.66 -28.04 -17.00
N SER A 54 -16.84 -28.62 -16.96
CA SER A 54 -17.45 -29.26 -18.13
C SER A 54 -17.81 -28.23 -19.21
N THR A 55 -18.26 -27.03 -18.84
CA THR A 55 -18.46 -25.92 -19.79
C THR A 55 -17.16 -25.46 -20.46
N ILE A 56 -16.06 -25.35 -19.71
CA ILE A 56 -14.75 -25.02 -20.29
C ILE A 56 -14.32 -26.11 -21.28
N ASN A 57 -14.42 -27.37 -20.89
CA ASN A 57 -14.06 -28.50 -21.76
C ASN A 57 -14.90 -28.52 -23.04
N LEU A 58 -16.19 -28.19 -22.95
CA LEU A 58 -17.05 -28.09 -24.13
C LEU A 58 -16.63 -26.92 -25.03
N SER A 59 -16.34 -25.75 -24.43
CA SER A 59 -15.86 -24.58 -25.18
C SER A 59 -14.50 -24.81 -25.85
N SER A 60 -13.65 -25.69 -25.30
CA SER A 60 -12.34 -26.01 -25.87
C SER A 60 -12.34 -27.20 -26.82
N ALA A 61 -13.44 -27.97 -26.90
CA ALA A 61 -13.55 -29.11 -27.80
C ALA A 61 -13.53 -28.69 -29.27
N SER A 62 -14.03 -27.49 -29.59
CA SER A 62 -14.01 -26.98 -30.96
C SER A 62 -13.92 -25.45 -31.03
N ARG A 63 -13.44 -24.94 -32.17
CA ARG A 63 -13.32 -23.49 -32.40
C ARG A 63 -14.68 -22.81 -32.53
N CYS A 64 -15.68 -23.48 -33.11
CA CYS A 64 -17.04 -22.97 -33.19
C CYS A 64 -17.63 -22.79 -31.79
N LEU A 65 -17.52 -23.83 -30.95
CA LEU A 65 -18.00 -23.81 -29.57
C LEU A 65 -17.27 -22.77 -28.71
N TYR A 66 -15.98 -22.53 -28.95
CA TYR A 66 -15.23 -21.46 -28.27
C TYR A 66 -15.84 -20.06 -28.47
N TYR A 67 -16.38 -19.78 -29.66
CA TYR A 67 -17.04 -18.50 -29.94
C TYR A 67 -18.49 -18.46 -29.48
N ALA A 68 -19.19 -19.60 -29.48
CA ALA A 68 -20.59 -19.70 -29.06
C ALA A 68 -20.76 -19.76 -27.53
N ILE A 69 -19.78 -20.30 -26.81
CA ILE A 69 -19.84 -20.53 -25.36
C ILE A 69 -18.93 -19.52 -24.67
N ASP A 70 -19.52 -18.68 -23.81
CA ASP A 70 -18.78 -17.86 -22.85
C ASP A 70 -18.93 -18.48 -21.45
N PRO A 71 -17.98 -19.33 -20.99
CA PRO A 71 -18.12 -20.06 -19.73
C PRO A 71 -18.41 -19.14 -18.52
N PRO A 72 -17.73 -17.98 -18.36
CA PRO A 72 -18.08 -16.98 -17.35
C PRO A 72 -19.55 -16.54 -17.31
N CYS A 73 -20.19 -16.36 -18.46
CA CYS A 73 -21.55 -15.84 -18.54
C CYS A 73 -22.61 -16.93 -18.34
N GLN A 74 -22.31 -18.16 -18.76
CA GLN A 74 -23.31 -19.24 -18.82
C GLN A 74 -23.33 -20.12 -17.56
N THR A 75 -22.32 -20.01 -16.70
CA THR A 75 -22.22 -20.82 -15.48
C THR A 75 -22.52 -20.00 -14.22
N PRO A 76 -23.22 -20.59 -13.23
CA PRO A 76 -23.49 -19.88 -12.00
C PRO A 76 -22.20 -19.59 -11.26
N TRP A 77 -22.22 -18.47 -10.55
CA TRP A 77 -21.08 -17.97 -9.79
C TRP A 77 -20.50 -19.02 -8.82
N ALA A 78 -21.37 -19.83 -8.19
CA ALA A 78 -20.97 -20.88 -7.27
C ALA A 78 -20.07 -21.94 -7.92
N ALA A 79 -20.40 -22.38 -9.14
CA ALA A 79 -19.62 -23.38 -9.88
C ALA A 79 -18.24 -22.83 -10.27
N ARG A 80 -18.20 -21.57 -10.75
CA ARG A 80 -16.94 -20.86 -11.07
C ARG A 80 -16.03 -20.75 -9.87
N PHE A 81 -16.60 -20.36 -8.73
CA PHE A 81 -15.88 -20.20 -7.48
C PHE A 81 -15.33 -21.53 -6.98
N ALA A 82 -16.12 -22.60 -7.04
CA ALA A 82 -15.69 -23.94 -6.65
C ALA A 82 -14.49 -24.41 -7.48
N LEU A 83 -14.53 -24.24 -8.81
CA LEU A 83 -13.41 -24.60 -9.68
C LEU A 83 -12.16 -23.79 -9.36
N LEU A 84 -12.28 -22.46 -9.21
CA LEU A 84 -11.13 -21.60 -8.91
C LEU A 84 -10.49 -21.94 -7.57
N GLN A 85 -11.29 -22.26 -6.55
CA GLN A 85 -10.77 -22.72 -5.27
C GLN A 85 -10.07 -24.07 -5.39
N HIS A 86 -10.65 -25.00 -6.15
CA HIS A 86 -10.04 -26.30 -6.39
C HIS A 86 -8.72 -26.16 -7.13
N ALA A 87 -8.68 -25.36 -8.20
CA ALA A 87 -7.50 -25.10 -9.00
C ALA A 87 -6.40 -24.37 -8.20
N GLU A 88 -6.73 -23.36 -7.39
CA GLU A 88 -5.77 -22.69 -6.49
C GLU A 88 -5.07 -23.68 -5.54
N ARG A 89 -5.79 -24.69 -5.02
CA ARG A 89 -5.24 -25.64 -4.02
C ARG A 89 -4.55 -26.84 -4.63
N HIS A 90 -5.15 -27.43 -5.66
CA HIS A 90 -4.79 -28.77 -6.10
C HIS A 90 -3.96 -28.76 -7.39
N PHE A 91 -4.01 -27.70 -8.19
CA PHE A 91 -3.27 -27.69 -9.45
C PHE A 91 -1.82 -27.30 -9.18
N ARG A 92 -0.90 -28.20 -9.49
CA ARG A 92 0.55 -28.04 -9.21
C ARG A 92 1.11 -26.74 -9.79
N GLN A 93 0.64 -26.33 -10.96
CA GLN A 93 1.04 -25.09 -11.64
C GLN A 93 0.77 -23.82 -10.81
N HIS A 94 -0.19 -23.86 -9.89
CA HIS A 94 -0.54 -22.73 -9.01
C HIS A 94 0.06 -22.87 -7.61
N ASN A 95 0.53 -24.05 -7.24
CA ASN A 95 1.17 -24.32 -5.95
C ASN A 95 2.68 -24.02 -5.94
N ASN A 96 3.14 -23.06 -6.76
CA ASN A 96 4.55 -22.67 -6.79
C ASN A 96 4.90 -21.86 -5.53
N PRO A 97 5.88 -22.31 -4.71
CA PRO A 97 6.24 -21.63 -3.46
C PRO A 97 6.83 -20.22 -3.67
N LEU A 98 7.37 -19.93 -4.85
CA LEU A 98 7.94 -18.61 -5.17
C LEU A 98 6.88 -17.61 -5.65
N SER A 99 5.84 -18.10 -6.33
CA SER A 99 4.78 -17.27 -6.88
C SER A 99 3.48 -18.08 -6.92
N PRO A 100 2.78 -18.21 -5.77
CA PRO A 100 1.56 -18.97 -5.75
C PRO A 100 0.51 -18.28 -6.62
N GLY A 101 -0.20 -19.08 -7.42
CA GLY A 101 -1.37 -18.63 -8.13
C GLY A 101 -2.52 -18.47 -7.15
N LEU A 102 -3.11 -17.28 -7.08
CA LEU A 102 -4.27 -17.01 -6.23
C LEU A 102 -5.46 -16.71 -7.13
N ALA A 103 -6.63 -17.23 -6.76
CA ALA A 103 -7.87 -16.92 -7.45
C ALA A 103 -8.32 -15.49 -7.11
N CYS A 104 -8.57 -14.70 -8.14
CA CYS A 104 -9.37 -13.49 -8.04
C CYS A 104 -10.82 -13.87 -8.32
N PHE A 105 -11.66 -13.77 -7.30
CA PHE A 105 -13.06 -14.17 -7.45
C PHE A 105 -13.86 -13.17 -8.28
N TYR A 106 -13.43 -11.91 -8.36
CA TYR A 106 -14.14 -10.89 -9.13
C TYR A 106 -14.02 -11.09 -10.65
N CYS A 107 -12.81 -11.19 -11.21
CA CYS A 107 -12.59 -11.50 -12.63
C CYS A 107 -12.53 -13.00 -12.95
N CYS A 108 -12.78 -13.87 -11.98
CA CYS A 108 -12.75 -15.33 -12.12
C CYS A 108 -11.44 -15.89 -12.75
N ARG A 109 -10.28 -15.32 -12.41
CA ARG A 109 -8.96 -15.75 -12.93
C ARG A 109 -8.00 -16.13 -11.81
N ILE A 110 -7.12 -17.10 -12.08
CA ILE A 110 -5.97 -17.38 -11.20
C ILE A 110 -4.81 -16.53 -11.68
N LEU A 111 -4.27 -15.70 -10.78
CA LEU A 111 -3.22 -14.75 -11.06
C LEU A 111 -2.05 -14.94 -10.10
N PRO A 112 -0.81 -14.57 -10.48
CA PRO A 112 0.32 -14.58 -9.56
C PRO A 112 0.04 -13.73 -8.33
N ALA A 113 0.57 -14.13 -7.17
CA ALA A 113 0.33 -13.45 -5.90
C ALA A 113 0.69 -11.94 -5.91
N CYS A 114 1.63 -11.51 -6.75
CA CYS A 114 1.99 -10.09 -6.91
C CYS A 114 0.84 -9.22 -7.45
N HIS A 115 -0.19 -9.80 -8.07
CA HIS A 115 -1.40 -9.11 -8.51
C HIS A 115 -2.40 -8.88 -7.37
N PHE A 116 -2.10 -9.30 -6.15
CA PHE A 116 -2.97 -9.13 -4.99
C PHE A 116 -2.30 -8.22 -3.96
N SER A 117 -3.10 -7.40 -3.26
CA SER A 117 -2.56 -6.62 -2.16
C SER A 117 -2.17 -7.54 -1.00
N SER A 118 -1.27 -7.08 -0.12
CA SER A 118 -0.78 -7.91 0.99
C SER A 118 -1.91 -8.38 1.93
N SER A 119 -3.00 -7.59 2.08
CA SER A 119 -4.17 -7.98 2.86
C SER A 119 -4.98 -9.10 2.19
N GLN A 120 -4.98 -9.15 0.85
CA GLN A 120 -5.65 -10.20 0.07
C GLN A 120 -4.83 -11.50 0.03
N MET A 121 -3.50 -11.38 0.04
CA MET A 121 -2.59 -12.53 0.10
C MET A 121 -2.58 -13.21 1.48
N THR A 122 -2.56 -12.43 2.56
CA THR A 122 -2.28 -12.94 3.92
C THR A 122 -3.51 -13.02 4.83
N GLY A 123 -4.65 -12.49 4.39
CA GLY A 123 -5.85 -12.34 5.21
C GLY A 123 -6.46 -13.68 5.66
N ARG A 124 -7.23 -13.66 6.75
CA ARG A 124 -8.13 -14.79 7.09
C ARG A 124 -9.14 -15.09 5.97
N ARG A 125 -9.44 -14.08 5.14
CA ARG A 125 -10.24 -14.12 3.90
C ARG A 125 -9.63 -15.02 2.81
N SER A 126 -8.36 -15.40 2.98
CA SER A 126 -7.64 -16.30 2.09
C SER A 126 -7.82 -17.77 2.47
N LYS A 127 -8.32 -18.05 3.67
CA LYS A 127 -8.62 -19.43 4.07
C LYS A 127 -10.05 -19.72 3.66
N ALA A 128 -10.18 -20.73 2.82
CA ALA A 128 -11.43 -21.44 2.68
C ALA A 128 -12.03 -21.62 4.07
N ILE A 129 -13.20 -21.03 4.29
CA ILE A 129 -14.06 -21.59 5.31
C ILE A 129 -14.34 -22.98 4.75
N ASP A 130 -13.86 -24.02 5.43
CA ASP A 130 -14.16 -25.40 5.04
C ASP A 130 -15.68 -25.47 4.90
N TRP A 131 -16.14 -25.84 3.71
CA TRP A 131 -17.55 -25.98 3.38
C TRP A 131 -18.20 -27.15 4.15
N SER A 132 -17.48 -27.78 5.08
CA SER A 132 -17.96 -28.86 5.95
C SER A 132 -19.04 -28.33 6.92
N ASP A 133 -20.27 -28.33 6.40
CA ASP A 133 -21.53 -28.73 7.05
C ASP A 133 -22.13 -27.96 8.22
N SER A 134 -21.55 -26.89 8.76
CA SER A 134 -22.10 -26.34 10.03
C SER A 134 -22.43 -24.84 10.12
N ALA A 135 -22.36 -24.06 9.04
CA ALA A 135 -22.86 -22.67 9.08
C ALA A 135 -23.42 -22.16 7.74
N PRO A 136 -24.74 -22.27 7.48
CA PRO A 136 -25.36 -21.90 6.20
C PRO A 136 -25.52 -20.37 5.97
N ARG A 137 -24.78 -19.50 6.68
CA ARG A 137 -25.09 -18.04 6.69
C ARG A 137 -23.95 -17.09 6.38
N ARG A 138 -22.78 -17.58 5.97
CA ARG A 138 -21.75 -16.68 5.42
C ARG A 138 -21.38 -17.19 4.04
N GLN A 139 -22.11 -16.68 3.03
CA GLN A 139 -21.59 -16.67 1.66
C GLN A 139 -20.12 -16.26 1.76
N PRO A 140 -19.19 -17.01 1.13
CA PRO A 140 -17.79 -16.64 1.10
C PRO A 140 -17.76 -15.20 0.61
N THR A 141 -17.45 -14.29 1.53
CA THR A 141 -17.44 -12.87 1.22
C THR A 141 -16.52 -12.74 0.02
N MET A 142 -16.97 -12.03 -1.02
CA MET A 142 -16.23 -11.76 -2.28
C MET A 142 -14.98 -10.91 -2.03
N ASP A 143 -14.23 -11.31 -1.03
CA ASP A 143 -13.29 -10.49 -0.32
C ASP A 143 -11.97 -10.50 -1.04
N ARG A 144 -11.66 -11.59 -1.77
CA ARG A 144 -10.41 -11.73 -2.53
C ARG A 144 -10.59 -11.33 -3.99
N PHE A 145 -9.96 -10.22 -4.32
CA PHE A 145 -9.90 -9.65 -5.65
C PHE A 145 -8.46 -9.23 -5.96
N CYS A 146 -8.08 -9.26 -7.24
CA CYS A 146 -6.79 -8.73 -7.68
C CYS A 146 -6.80 -7.20 -7.61
N ILE A 147 -5.62 -6.60 -7.61
CA ILE A 147 -5.44 -5.14 -7.58
C ILE A 147 -6.20 -4.48 -8.75
N GLY A 148 -6.17 -5.09 -9.94
CA GLY A 148 -6.94 -4.60 -11.10
C GLY A 148 -8.43 -4.49 -10.82
N CYS A 149 -9.09 -5.58 -10.41
CA CYS A 149 -10.50 -5.56 -10.02
C CYS A 149 -10.76 -4.63 -8.83
N GLY A 150 -9.84 -4.58 -7.86
CA GLY A 150 -9.95 -3.70 -6.71
C GLY A 150 -10.00 -2.22 -7.10
N ILE A 151 -9.24 -1.84 -8.13
CA ILE A 151 -9.21 -0.49 -8.70
C ILE A 151 -10.45 -0.26 -9.57
N HIS A 152 -10.67 -1.10 -10.59
CA HIS A 152 -11.76 -0.92 -11.56
C HIS A 152 -13.15 -0.92 -10.91
N CYS A 153 -13.32 -1.73 -9.86
CA CYS A 153 -14.62 -1.93 -9.21
C CYS A 153 -14.69 -1.23 -7.84
N LEU A 154 -13.71 -0.37 -7.52
CA LEU A 154 -13.66 0.44 -6.29
C LEU A 154 -13.84 -0.39 -5.00
N LEU A 155 -13.31 -1.62 -4.99
CA LEU A 155 -13.50 -2.55 -3.87
C LEU A 155 -12.64 -2.17 -2.66
N PHE A 156 -11.59 -1.38 -2.86
CA PHE A 156 -10.76 -0.86 -1.78
C PHE A 156 -11.52 0.20 -0.96
N PRO A 157 -11.53 0.11 0.39
CA PRO A 157 -12.23 1.08 1.23
C PRO A 157 -11.81 2.53 1.01
N HIS A 158 -10.54 2.78 0.69
CA HIS A 158 -10.00 4.12 0.42
C HIS A 158 -10.34 4.64 -0.98
N LEU A 159 -10.82 3.78 -1.89
CA LEU A 159 -11.37 4.17 -3.19
C LEU A 159 -12.89 4.39 -3.14
N ARG A 160 -13.53 4.05 -2.02
CA ARG A 160 -14.95 4.33 -1.83
C ARG A 160 -15.19 5.82 -1.72
N ALA A 161 -16.38 6.21 -2.14
CA ALA A 161 -16.90 7.55 -2.01
C ALA A 161 -16.72 8.09 -0.58
N ILE A 162 -16.03 9.21 -0.41
CA ILE A 162 -16.04 9.96 0.84
C ILE A 162 -17.29 10.83 0.82
N ARG A 163 -18.20 10.56 1.74
CA ARG A 163 -19.38 11.39 1.97
C ARG A 163 -18.89 12.72 2.55
N LEU A 164 -19.08 13.82 1.83
CA LEU A 164 -18.91 15.14 2.43
C LEU A 164 -20.00 15.28 3.48
N GLY A 165 -19.61 15.58 4.73
CA GLY A 165 -20.58 15.78 5.81
C GLY A 165 -21.61 16.87 5.45
N PRO A 166 -22.76 16.91 6.16
CA PRO A 166 -23.68 18.04 6.05
C PRO A 166 -22.90 19.34 6.29
N ARG A 167 -23.16 20.35 5.46
CA ARG A 167 -22.52 21.67 5.52
C ARG A 167 -22.46 22.18 6.95
N ARG A 168 -21.29 22.68 7.39
CA ARG A 168 -21.24 23.56 8.58
C ARG A 168 -22.08 24.80 8.29
N ARG A 169 -22.77 25.29 9.32
CA ARG A 169 -23.71 26.43 9.26
C ARG A 169 -23.04 27.76 8.89
N ASP A 170 -21.72 27.79 8.86
CA ASP A 170 -20.91 28.99 8.76
C ASP A 170 -20.72 29.39 7.29
N GLY A 171 -21.85 29.69 6.62
CA GLY A 171 -22.02 30.80 5.68
C GLY A 171 -21.32 30.81 4.32
N GLU A 172 -20.11 30.29 4.13
CA GLU A 172 -19.36 30.58 2.90
C GLU A 172 -19.37 29.41 1.90
N MET A 173 -20.11 29.64 0.81
CA MET A 173 -20.17 28.82 -0.39
C MET A 173 -18.97 29.12 -1.31
N PRO A 174 -18.29 28.09 -1.87
CA PRO A 174 -17.73 28.21 -3.22
C PRO A 174 -18.91 28.42 -4.19
N ARG A 175 -18.85 29.46 -5.03
CA ARG A 175 -19.97 29.96 -5.85
C ARG A 175 -20.42 29.03 -7.00
N ASP A 176 -19.82 27.86 -7.16
CA ASP A 176 -20.07 27.00 -8.33
C ASP A 176 -21.07 25.87 -8.05
N ARG A 177 -22.34 26.22 -7.78
CA ARG A 177 -23.45 25.24 -7.83
C ARG A 177 -24.70 25.82 -8.49
N MET A 178 -24.75 25.73 -9.81
CA MET A 178 -26.01 25.57 -10.52
C MET A 178 -26.52 24.13 -10.33
N HIS A 179 -27.82 24.00 -10.09
CA HIS A 179 -28.63 22.77 -9.97
C HIS A 179 -28.75 22.09 -8.58
N GLY A 180 -29.61 22.67 -7.74
CA GLY A 180 -30.96 22.11 -7.57
C GLY A 180 -31.21 20.96 -6.59
N GLU A 181 -30.22 20.18 -6.14
CA GLU A 181 -30.48 19.09 -5.20
C GLU A 181 -29.70 19.24 -3.89
N ARG A 182 -30.41 19.12 -2.76
CA ARG A 182 -29.84 18.98 -1.40
C ARG A 182 -29.16 17.60 -1.26
N GLY A 183 -28.35 17.23 -2.23
CA GLY A 183 -27.62 15.97 -2.29
C GLY A 183 -26.37 16.05 -1.42
N VAL A 184 -26.20 15.04 -0.57
CA VAL A 184 -24.93 14.85 0.11
C VAL A 184 -23.88 14.55 -0.95
N GLY A 185 -22.95 15.49 -1.15
CA GLY A 185 -21.90 15.34 -2.16
C GLY A 185 -20.97 14.19 -1.80
N TYR A 186 -20.65 13.35 -2.79
CA TYR A 186 -19.68 12.28 -2.66
C TYR A 186 -18.43 12.61 -3.45
N TRP A 187 -17.27 12.51 -2.81
CA TRP A 187 -15.96 12.65 -3.46
C TRP A 187 -15.37 11.27 -3.73
N TYR A 188 -14.89 11.03 -4.95
CA TYR A 188 -14.33 9.75 -5.38
C TYR A 188 -12.89 9.94 -5.84
N LEU A 189 -11.98 9.05 -5.47
CA LEU A 189 -10.62 9.06 -6.00
C LEU A 189 -10.66 8.57 -7.46
N CYS A 190 -10.42 9.43 -8.45
CA CYS A 190 -10.21 8.97 -9.82
C CYS A 190 -8.91 8.16 -9.84
N HIS A 191 -8.99 6.86 -10.13
CA HIS A 191 -7.84 5.96 -10.19
C HIS A 191 -6.86 6.31 -11.31
N GLN A 192 -7.33 7.03 -12.33
CA GLN A 192 -6.51 7.46 -13.46
C GLN A 192 -5.60 8.64 -13.11
N CYS A 193 -6.14 9.71 -12.52
CA CYS A 193 -5.38 10.93 -12.20
C CYS A 193 -4.97 11.04 -10.74
N GLY A 194 -5.47 10.18 -9.86
CA GLY A 194 -5.19 10.21 -8.42
C GLY A 194 -5.79 11.41 -7.67
N ARG A 195 -6.69 12.19 -8.29
CA ARG A 195 -7.39 13.32 -7.66
C ARG A 195 -8.77 12.88 -7.16
N MET A 196 -9.20 13.44 -6.04
CA MET A 196 -10.57 13.29 -5.58
C MET A 196 -11.48 14.21 -6.40
N LYS A 197 -12.51 13.67 -7.03
CA LYS A 197 -13.45 14.41 -7.89
C LYS A 197 -14.90 14.07 -7.54
N SER A 198 -15.83 14.96 -7.83
CA SER A 198 -17.26 14.65 -7.76
C SER A 198 -17.64 13.59 -8.81
N ALA A 199 -18.83 12.96 -8.71
CA ALA A 199 -19.25 11.94 -9.68
C ALA A 199 -19.27 12.47 -11.13
N SER A 200 -19.70 13.72 -11.32
CA SER A 200 -19.74 14.41 -12.61
C SER A 200 -18.36 14.80 -13.15
N GLU A 201 -17.40 15.07 -12.26
CA GLU A 201 -16.03 15.46 -12.62
C GLU A 201 -15.09 14.26 -12.84
N ARG A 202 -15.55 13.02 -12.66
CA ARG A 202 -14.70 11.85 -12.84
C ARG A 202 -14.13 11.80 -14.25
N CYS A 203 -12.96 11.18 -14.36
CA CYS A 203 -12.36 10.83 -15.63
C CYS A 203 -13.32 9.89 -16.38
N TRP A 204 -13.89 10.32 -17.51
CA TRP A 204 -14.83 9.52 -18.27
C TRP A 204 -14.08 8.53 -19.18
N LEU A 205 -14.58 7.28 -19.24
CA LEU A 205 -14.26 6.37 -20.32
C LEU A 205 -15.14 6.79 -21.49
N LEU A 206 -14.58 7.45 -22.50
CA LEU A 206 -15.32 7.67 -23.73
C LEU A 206 -15.45 6.31 -24.43
N PRO A 207 -16.67 5.90 -24.82
CA PRO A 207 -16.82 4.79 -25.74
C PRO A 207 -16.17 5.20 -27.06
N TRP A 208 -15.08 4.53 -27.42
CA TRP A 208 -14.44 4.74 -28.71
C TRP A 208 -15.33 4.09 -29.77
N SER A 209 -16.12 4.88 -30.50
CA SER A 209 -16.74 4.43 -31.73
C SER A 209 -15.66 4.34 -32.80
N GLN A 210 -15.07 3.16 -32.98
CA GLN A 210 -14.37 2.89 -34.24
C GLN A 210 -15.42 2.60 -35.32
N PRO A 211 -15.25 3.11 -36.55
CA PRO A 211 -16.16 2.81 -37.66
C PRO A 211 -16.19 1.32 -38.05
N ASN A 212 -15.28 0.48 -37.56
CA ASN A 212 -15.09 -0.90 -38.03
C ASN A 212 -15.30 -2.00 -36.97
N GLY A 213 -16.14 -1.80 -35.95
CA GLY A 213 -16.72 -2.90 -35.14
C GLY A 213 -15.78 -3.79 -34.32
N VAL A 214 -14.46 -3.58 -34.34
CA VAL A 214 -13.50 -4.34 -33.53
C VAL A 214 -13.37 -3.66 -32.16
N ASN A 215 -13.66 -4.41 -31.09
CA ASN A 215 -13.55 -3.97 -29.70
C ASN A 215 -12.11 -3.55 -29.35
N GLY A 216 -11.75 -2.30 -29.67
CA GLY A 216 -10.49 -1.67 -29.29
C GLY A 216 -10.48 -1.25 -27.82
N PHE A 217 -9.30 -1.34 -27.20
CA PHE A 217 -9.07 -0.90 -25.82
C PHE A 217 -9.52 0.56 -25.62
N GLN A 218 -10.34 0.80 -24.59
CA GLN A 218 -10.89 2.12 -24.25
C GLN A 218 -9.78 3.09 -23.79
N GLU A 219 -9.62 4.22 -24.49
CA GLU A 219 -8.72 5.30 -24.06
C GLU A 219 -9.45 6.19 -23.04
N THR A 220 -8.91 6.32 -21.84
CA THR A 220 -9.53 7.05 -20.74
C THR A 220 -9.01 8.47 -20.71
N ILE A 221 -9.89 9.48 -20.79
CA ILE A 221 -9.49 10.88 -20.73
C ILE A 221 -9.75 11.41 -19.32
N CYS A 222 -8.69 11.88 -18.66
CA CYS A 222 -8.82 12.57 -17.38
C CYS A 222 -9.40 13.98 -17.60
N SER A 223 -10.50 14.32 -16.92
CA SER A 223 -11.17 15.64 -16.98
C SER A 223 -10.34 16.82 -16.45
N ASP A 224 -9.01 16.70 -16.33
CA ASP A 224 -8.14 17.89 -16.22
C ASP A 224 -8.16 18.70 -17.55
N VAL A 225 -8.85 18.20 -18.58
CA VAL A 225 -9.07 18.85 -19.90
C VAL A 225 -10.30 19.79 -19.91
N PHE A 226 -11.17 19.75 -18.89
CA PHE A 226 -12.48 20.42 -18.95
C PHE A 226 -12.73 21.49 -17.88
N THR A 227 -11.76 21.79 -17.01
CA THR A 227 -11.98 22.73 -15.88
C THR A 227 -11.13 23.98 -15.92
N ASP A 228 -10.67 24.41 -17.10
CA ASP A 228 -10.35 25.82 -17.28
C ASP A 228 -11.54 26.42 -18.04
N ASP A 229 -12.35 27.20 -17.32
CA ASP A 229 -13.45 28.05 -17.80
C ASP A 229 -12.90 29.18 -18.71
N SER A 230 -12.19 28.80 -19.76
CA SER A 230 -11.85 29.70 -20.84
C SER A 230 -12.51 29.18 -22.11
N THR A 231 -13.42 30.00 -22.62
CA THR A 231 -14.12 29.92 -23.90
C THR A 231 -13.17 29.99 -25.11
N THR A 232 -11.94 29.48 -24.96
CA THR A 232 -10.84 29.59 -25.91
C THR A 232 -10.32 28.21 -26.26
N ALA A 233 -10.80 27.74 -27.41
CA ALA A 233 -10.24 26.71 -28.28
C ALA A 233 -10.00 25.31 -27.68
N PRO A 234 -10.35 24.24 -28.41
CA PRO A 234 -9.87 22.90 -28.05
C PRO A 234 -8.35 22.96 -27.93
N GLN A 235 -7.78 22.64 -26.76
CA GLN A 235 -6.34 22.48 -26.64
C GLN A 235 -5.91 21.43 -27.65
N VAL A 236 -5.34 21.90 -28.76
CA VAL A 236 -4.83 21.06 -29.83
C VAL A 236 -3.73 20.23 -29.19
N ARG A 237 -4.05 18.98 -28.86
CA ARG A 237 -3.06 17.97 -28.46
C ARG A 237 -1.91 18.10 -29.45
N SER A 238 -0.70 18.35 -28.95
CA SER A 238 0.43 18.56 -29.84
C SER A 238 0.52 17.36 -30.79
N LYS A 239 0.96 17.57 -32.04
CA LYS A 239 1.04 16.47 -33.04
C LYS A 239 1.80 15.24 -32.50
N PHE A 240 2.70 15.47 -31.54
CA PHE A 240 3.42 14.43 -30.83
C PHE A 240 2.54 13.59 -29.87
N GLU A 241 1.59 14.21 -29.18
CA GLU A 241 0.65 13.51 -28.27
C GLU A 241 -0.34 12.62 -29.01
N GLN A 242 -0.59 12.94 -30.28
CA GLN A 242 -1.45 12.16 -31.18
C GLN A 242 -0.75 10.90 -31.73
N LEU A 243 0.57 10.76 -31.52
CA LEU A 243 1.29 9.59 -31.98
C LEU A 243 0.85 8.33 -31.21
N PRO A 244 0.77 7.16 -31.88
CA PRO A 244 0.58 5.87 -31.22
C PRO A 244 1.57 5.67 -30.07
N MET A 245 1.11 5.09 -28.95
CA MET A 245 1.95 4.87 -27.76
C MET A 245 3.24 4.09 -28.09
N THR A 246 3.17 3.13 -29.01
CA THR A 246 4.35 2.36 -29.46
C THR A 246 5.43 3.22 -30.11
N ILE A 247 5.04 4.26 -30.84
CA ILE A 247 5.98 5.21 -31.47
C ILE A 247 6.53 6.15 -30.42
N ARG A 248 5.68 6.68 -29.53
CA ARG A 248 6.12 7.53 -28.41
C ARG A 248 7.12 6.81 -27.51
N ASP A 249 6.87 5.56 -27.18
CA ASP A 249 7.79 4.74 -26.37
C ASP A 249 9.13 4.53 -27.08
N ARG A 250 9.14 4.32 -28.41
CA ARG A 250 10.38 4.25 -29.19
C ARG A 250 11.14 5.57 -29.17
N ILE A 251 10.45 6.70 -29.34
CA ILE A 251 11.07 8.02 -29.26
C ILE A 251 11.66 8.24 -27.86
N PHE A 252 10.87 7.99 -26.81
CA PHE A 252 11.35 8.11 -25.43
C PHE A 252 12.57 7.24 -25.18
N ARG A 253 12.62 6.01 -25.70
CA ARG A 253 13.79 5.12 -25.58
C ARG A 253 15.07 5.70 -26.18
N ILE A 254 14.98 6.49 -27.25
CA ILE A 254 16.16 7.09 -27.90
C ILE A 254 16.63 8.34 -27.16
N LEU A 255 15.72 9.07 -26.49
CA LEU A 255 16.07 10.27 -25.73
C LEU A 255 16.99 9.96 -24.55
N SER A 256 17.98 10.83 -24.34
CA SER A 256 18.83 10.81 -23.15
C SER A 256 18.01 11.08 -21.88
N TYR A 257 18.55 10.73 -20.71
CA TYR A 257 17.93 11.02 -19.43
C TYR A 257 17.71 12.52 -19.21
N ARG A 258 18.65 13.34 -19.69
CA ARG A 258 18.53 14.80 -19.67
C ARG A 258 17.35 15.27 -20.50
N ASP A 259 17.26 14.83 -21.75
CA ASP A 259 16.18 15.25 -22.67
C ASP A 259 14.81 14.80 -22.17
N ARG A 260 14.74 13.62 -21.55
CA ARG A 260 13.52 13.13 -20.91
C ARG A 260 13.08 13.99 -19.74
N ILE A 261 14.01 14.48 -18.91
CA ILE A 261 13.67 15.41 -17.83
C ILE A 261 13.16 16.72 -18.42
N MET A 262 13.84 17.26 -19.44
CA MET A 262 13.42 18.49 -20.10
C MET A 262 12.02 18.33 -20.71
N LEU A 263 11.76 17.24 -21.42
CA LEU A 263 10.46 16.92 -21.98
C LEU A 263 9.39 16.74 -20.89
N ALA A 264 9.75 16.11 -19.76
CA ALA A 264 8.86 15.99 -18.60
C ALA A 264 8.60 17.33 -17.90
N GLN A 265 9.38 18.38 -18.18
CA GLN A 265 9.17 19.73 -17.67
C GLN A 265 8.33 20.59 -18.63
N THR A 266 8.32 20.29 -19.94
CA THR A 266 7.57 21.08 -20.92
C THR A 266 6.05 20.89 -20.82
N SER A 267 5.57 19.72 -20.40
CA SER A 267 4.13 19.51 -20.18
C SER A 267 3.82 18.51 -19.08
N THR A 268 2.67 18.69 -18.43
CA THR A 268 2.15 17.74 -17.42
C THR A 268 1.82 16.38 -18.04
N HIS A 269 1.41 16.36 -19.31
CA HIS A 269 1.20 15.14 -20.07
C HIS A 269 2.51 14.35 -20.23
N PHE A 270 3.58 14.98 -20.71
CA PHE A 270 4.88 14.32 -20.82
C PHE A 270 5.47 13.94 -19.47
N HIS A 271 5.24 14.74 -18.43
CA HIS A 271 5.61 14.37 -17.07
C HIS A 271 5.03 13.01 -16.65
N ARG A 272 3.73 12.78 -16.97
CA ARG A 272 3.02 11.54 -16.65
C ARG A 272 3.46 10.36 -17.53
N GLN A 273 3.82 10.61 -18.79
CA GLN A 273 4.21 9.55 -19.72
C GLN A 273 5.68 9.12 -19.59
N VAL A 274 6.59 10.09 -19.45
CA VAL A 274 8.03 9.81 -19.39
C VAL A 274 8.45 9.25 -18.04
N GLN A 275 7.74 9.62 -16.94
CA GLN A 275 8.05 9.25 -15.54
C GLN A 275 9.52 8.84 -15.34
N PRO A 276 10.45 9.81 -15.32
CA PRO A 276 11.89 9.55 -15.39
C PRO A 276 12.42 8.46 -14.43
N PRO A 277 11.88 8.29 -13.20
CA PRO A 277 12.33 7.24 -12.29
C PRO A 277 11.87 5.80 -12.63
N ASN A 278 10.77 5.65 -13.38
CA ASN A 278 10.13 4.36 -13.65
C ASN A 278 10.64 3.67 -14.92
N TYR A 279 11.32 4.42 -15.81
CA TYR A 279 11.90 3.91 -17.04
C TYR A 279 13.22 3.13 -16.89
N ARG A 280 13.59 2.74 -15.66
CA ARG A 280 14.81 1.97 -15.36
C ARG A 280 14.95 0.67 -16.15
N LEU A 281 13.84 0.11 -16.63
CA LEU A 281 13.80 -1.16 -17.35
C LEU A 281 14.05 -1.04 -18.85
N TYR A 282 13.96 0.16 -19.44
CA TYR A 282 13.97 0.35 -20.91
C TYR A 282 14.79 1.56 -21.40
N SER A 283 15.47 2.29 -20.51
CA SER A 283 16.30 3.45 -20.83
C SER A 283 17.66 3.06 -21.42
N PRO A 284 18.30 3.87 -22.30
CA PRO A 284 19.72 3.75 -22.57
C PRO A 284 20.42 3.91 -21.21
N GLY A 285 21.19 2.88 -20.87
CA GLY A 285 22.04 2.67 -19.69
C GLY A 285 21.75 3.46 -18.40
N ILE A 286 21.74 2.77 -17.27
CA ILE A 286 21.95 3.36 -15.92
C ILE A 286 23.11 4.38 -15.91
N ASN A 287 24.09 4.22 -16.81
CA ASN A 287 25.21 5.13 -17.05
C ASN A 287 24.78 6.57 -17.42
N ASP A 288 23.76 6.77 -18.26
CA ASP A 288 23.33 8.12 -18.66
C ASP A 288 22.67 8.87 -17.49
N MET A 289 21.80 8.18 -16.74
CA MET A 289 21.22 8.72 -15.50
C MET A 289 22.31 9.08 -14.47
N TYR A 290 23.37 8.27 -14.43
CA TYR A 290 24.49 8.47 -13.55
C TYR A 290 25.32 9.70 -13.95
N GLN A 291 25.69 9.82 -15.23
CA GLN A 291 26.42 10.97 -15.76
C GLN A 291 25.66 12.27 -15.49
N PHE A 292 24.37 12.31 -15.81
CA PHE A 292 23.52 13.46 -15.52
C PHE A 292 23.51 13.85 -14.03
N MET A 293 23.39 12.87 -13.13
CA MET A 293 23.39 13.16 -11.69
C MET A 293 24.74 13.66 -11.19
N ARG A 294 25.83 13.16 -11.76
CA ARG A 294 27.19 13.61 -11.45
C ARG A 294 27.42 15.04 -11.93
N GLU A 295 27.11 15.35 -13.19
CA GLU A 295 27.20 16.70 -13.75
C GLU A 295 26.39 17.70 -12.91
N ARG A 296 25.19 17.28 -12.48
CA ARG A 296 24.33 18.10 -11.63
C ARG A 296 24.89 18.32 -10.23
N GLU A 297 25.51 17.29 -9.65
CA GLU A 297 26.22 17.38 -8.36
C GLU A 297 27.42 18.33 -8.46
N GLU A 298 28.27 18.16 -9.48
CA GLU A 298 29.42 19.03 -9.75
C GLU A 298 29.00 20.49 -9.97
N THR A 299 27.96 20.73 -10.77
CA THR A 299 27.43 22.08 -11.02
C THR A 299 26.95 22.74 -9.74
N LYS A 300 26.22 22.00 -8.89
CA LYS A 300 25.78 22.51 -7.59
C LYS A 300 26.95 22.75 -6.63
N HIS A 301 27.98 21.91 -6.66
CA HIS A 301 29.16 22.07 -5.81
C HIS A 301 29.98 23.29 -6.21
N ARG A 302 30.13 23.56 -7.52
CA ARG A 302 30.74 24.79 -8.03
C ARG A 302 29.95 26.03 -7.63
N ALA A 303 28.62 25.97 -7.67
CA ALA A 303 27.76 27.09 -7.28
C ALA A 303 27.72 27.35 -5.77
N SER A 304 28.03 26.37 -4.92
CA SER A 304 27.93 26.47 -3.46
C SER A 304 29.29 26.68 -2.81
N THR A 305 29.58 27.93 -2.44
CA THR A 305 30.78 28.33 -1.67
C THR A 305 30.78 27.75 -0.24
N LEU A 306 29.61 27.51 0.35
CA LEU A 306 29.48 26.93 1.69
C LEU A 306 29.58 25.39 1.64
N ALA A 307 30.71 24.85 2.10
CA ALA A 307 30.98 23.40 2.15
C ALA A 307 29.91 22.58 2.90
N ARG A 308 29.20 23.19 3.88
CA ARG A 308 28.21 22.50 4.72
C ARG A 308 26.81 22.33 4.10
N LYS A 309 26.51 22.93 2.94
CA LYS A 309 25.17 22.86 2.29
C LYS A 309 25.19 22.17 0.92
N ARG A 310 26.22 21.37 0.63
CA ARG A 310 26.32 20.68 -0.65
C ARG A 310 25.34 19.50 -0.67
N ASP A 311 24.30 19.63 -1.48
CA ASP A 311 23.46 18.47 -1.82
C ASP A 311 24.33 17.41 -2.51
N ILE A 312 24.03 16.15 -2.20
CA ILE A 312 24.72 14.97 -2.71
C ILE A 312 23.76 14.16 -3.57
N ALA A 313 24.26 13.60 -4.67
CA ALA A 313 23.46 12.76 -5.55
C ALA A 313 23.16 11.40 -4.91
N CYS A 314 21.89 11.00 -4.86
CA CYS A 314 21.50 9.62 -4.57
C CYS A 314 21.27 8.88 -5.89
N TYR A 315 22.14 7.92 -6.24
CA TYR A 315 21.97 7.09 -7.45
C TYR A 315 20.88 6.01 -7.30
N GLY A 316 20.33 5.84 -6.09
CA GLY A 316 19.21 4.94 -5.84
C GLY A 316 17.86 5.49 -6.29
N CYS A 317 17.64 6.79 -6.12
CA CYS A 317 16.42 7.48 -6.54
C CYS A 317 16.65 8.57 -7.58
N PHE A 318 17.91 8.80 -7.98
CA PHE A 318 18.34 9.86 -8.89
C PHE A 318 17.83 11.23 -8.45
N ARG A 319 18.03 11.56 -7.17
CA ARG A 319 17.67 12.86 -6.58
C ARG A 319 18.84 13.42 -5.80
N MET A 320 19.02 14.74 -5.87
CA MET A 320 19.90 15.49 -4.99
C MET A 320 19.28 15.53 -3.60
N ARG A 321 20.07 15.23 -2.56
CA ARG A 321 19.62 15.20 -1.17
C ARG A 321 20.67 15.83 -0.27
N PRO A 322 20.28 16.46 0.84
CA PRO A 322 21.25 17.01 1.76
C PRO A 322 21.99 15.87 2.49
N PRO A 323 23.24 16.10 2.96
CA PRO A 323 24.13 15.05 3.44
C PRO A 323 23.57 14.26 4.64
N GLU A 324 22.70 14.86 5.45
CA GLU A 324 22.05 14.21 6.61
C GLU A 324 21.12 13.07 6.18
N LYS A 325 20.71 13.04 4.90
CA LYS A 325 19.91 11.95 4.34
C LYS A 325 20.75 10.75 3.91
N PHE A 326 22.06 10.77 4.10
CA PHE A 326 22.96 9.64 3.84
C PHE A 326 23.51 9.09 5.18
N SER A 327 24.00 7.85 5.17
CA SER A 327 24.78 7.33 6.29
C SER A 327 26.22 7.82 6.16
N ARG A 328 26.98 7.84 7.26
CA ARG A 328 28.39 8.25 7.22
C ARG A 328 29.22 7.38 6.28
N VAL A 329 28.95 6.07 6.23
CA VAL A 329 29.57 5.14 5.26
C VAL A 329 29.33 5.60 3.82
N GLN A 330 28.09 5.95 3.49
CA GLN A 330 27.70 6.41 2.16
C GLN A 330 28.29 7.78 1.80
N LEU A 331 28.52 8.63 2.81
CA LEU A 331 29.24 9.89 2.66
C LEU A 331 30.75 9.66 2.48
N ARG A 332 31.37 8.70 3.16
CA ARG A 332 32.81 8.40 2.98
C ARG A 332 33.13 7.90 1.57
N LEU A 333 32.19 7.20 0.94
CA LEU A 333 32.28 6.83 -0.48
C LEU A 333 32.38 8.05 -1.42
N THR A 334 31.98 9.25 -0.96
CA THR A 334 32.14 10.49 -1.72
C THR A 334 33.52 11.10 -1.55
N THR A 335 34.14 10.98 -0.38
CA THR A 335 35.38 11.68 -0.05
C THR A 335 36.64 10.91 -0.41
N GLN A 336 36.59 9.57 -0.46
CA GLN A 336 37.78 8.75 -0.75
C GLN A 336 38.22 8.78 -2.22
N SER A 337 37.33 9.20 -3.10
CA SER A 337 37.50 9.13 -4.54
C SER A 337 38.19 10.37 -5.12
N ASP A 338 38.16 11.50 -4.42
CA ASP A 338 38.83 12.73 -4.88
C ASP A 338 40.33 12.70 -4.60
N THR A 339 40.80 11.86 -3.66
CA THR A 339 42.19 11.86 -3.19
C THR A 339 43.07 10.73 -3.72
N THR A 340 42.51 9.71 -4.37
CA THR A 340 43.26 8.51 -4.81
C THR A 340 43.21 8.23 -6.32
N ALA A 341 42.55 9.09 -7.10
CA ALA A 341 42.27 8.85 -8.52
C ALA A 341 43.36 9.36 -9.50
N THR A 342 44.63 9.51 -9.07
CA THR A 342 45.73 9.94 -9.95
C THR A 342 46.35 8.82 -10.79
N GLU A 343 45.95 7.56 -10.61
CA GLU A 343 46.46 6.44 -11.40
C GLU A 343 45.36 5.86 -12.32
N ALA A 344 45.60 5.88 -13.63
CA ALA A 344 44.62 5.63 -14.69
C ALA A 344 43.96 4.23 -14.66
N GLY A 345 44.48 3.27 -13.87
CA GLY A 345 43.90 1.93 -13.69
C GLY A 345 42.77 1.83 -12.66
N VAL A 346 42.52 2.87 -11.84
CA VAL A 346 41.52 2.83 -10.74
C VAL A 346 40.14 3.36 -11.16
N ARG A 347 40.00 3.91 -12.38
CA ARG A 347 38.79 4.61 -12.84
C ARG A 347 37.54 3.72 -12.90
N ASP A 348 37.70 2.45 -13.26
CA ASP A 348 36.58 1.51 -13.38
C ASP A 348 36.09 1.02 -12.02
N ASP A 349 36.99 0.80 -11.05
CA ASP A 349 36.61 0.45 -9.66
C ASP A 349 35.98 1.66 -8.94
N LEU A 350 36.42 2.88 -9.24
CA LEU A 350 35.79 4.10 -8.71
C LEU A 350 34.34 4.23 -9.22
N MET A 351 34.11 4.06 -10.53
CA MET A 351 32.75 4.04 -11.09
C MET A 351 31.88 2.98 -10.40
N GLN A 352 32.47 1.82 -10.09
CA GLN A 352 31.86 0.74 -9.30
C GLN A 352 31.73 1.01 -7.79
N ARG A 353 32.14 2.15 -7.23
CA ARG A 353 31.82 2.49 -5.83
C ARG A 353 30.85 3.66 -5.74
N TYR A 354 30.86 4.54 -6.74
CA TYR A 354 29.94 5.68 -6.80
C TYR A 354 28.49 5.26 -7.03
N TRP A 355 28.22 4.33 -7.95
CA TRP A 355 26.87 3.81 -8.22
C TRP A 355 26.22 3.15 -7.00
N GLU A 356 26.98 2.77 -5.97
CA GLU A 356 26.48 2.21 -4.72
C GLU A 356 25.91 3.29 -3.78
N ARG A 357 26.06 4.57 -4.11
CA ARG A 357 25.55 5.66 -3.28
C ARG A 357 24.03 5.66 -3.23
N ARG A 358 23.47 5.60 -2.02
CA ARG A 358 22.04 5.52 -1.75
C ARG A 358 21.71 6.39 -0.52
N CYS A 359 20.67 7.20 -0.61
CA CYS A 359 20.12 7.88 0.56
C CYS A 359 19.47 6.86 1.51
N ARG A 360 19.31 7.23 2.79
CA ARG A 360 18.71 6.40 3.85
C ARG A 360 17.34 5.85 3.46
N THR A 361 16.53 6.61 2.72
CA THR A 361 15.23 6.15 2.20
C THR A 361 15.39 5.01 1.19
N CYS A 362 16.32 5.15 0.23
CA CYS A 362 16.60 4.10 -0.77
C CYS A 362 17.21 2.85 -0.13
N LEU A 363 18.13 3.02 0.81
CA LEU A 363 18.70 1.90 1.57
C LEU A 363 17.61 1.15 2.34
N THR A 364 16.80 1.87 3.11
CA THR A 364 15.68 1.27 3.85
C THR A 364 14.73 0.53 2.89
N ALA A 365 14.38 1.13 1.75
CA ALA A 365 13.52 0.50 0.76
C ALA A 365 14.13 -0.80 0.18
N MET A 366 15.43 -0.80 -0.15
CA MET A 366 16.14 -1.99 -0.61
C MET A 366 16.14 -3.11 0.45
N PHE A 367 16.40 -2.79 1.72
CA PHE A 367 16.41 -3.80 2.76
C PHE A 367 15.00 -4.29 3.14
N VAL A 368 13.99 -3.42 3.09
CA VAL A 368 12.58 -3.80 3.33
C VAL A 368 12.03 -4.66 2.18
N THR A 369 12.42 -4.39 0.94
CA THR A 369 12.03 -5.24 -0.21
C THR A 369 12.78 -6.57 -0.18
N ALA A 370 14.07 -6.58 0.14
CA ALA A 370 14.87 -7.82 0.26
C ALA A 370 14.45 -8.75 1.42
N THR A 371 13.75 -8.24 2.44
CA THR A 371 13.23 -9.05 3.57
C THR A 371 11.87 -9.72 3.28
N ARG A 372 11.25 -9.41 2.13
CA ARG A 372 10.00 -10.06 1.70
C ARG A 372 10.22 -11.47 1.15
N ASP A 373 11.39 -11.78 0.59
CA ASP A 373 11.76 -13.13 0.18
C ASP A 373 11.98 -14.04 1.39
N ASN A 374 11.19 -15.10 1.51
CA ASN A 374 11.13 -15.95 2.71
C ASN A 374 12.44 -16.71 3.03
N ARG A 375 13.35 -16.90 2.06
CA ARG A 375 14.66 -17.53 2.31
C ARG A 375 15.64 -16.49 2.84
N GLY A 376 16.08 -16.60 4.09
CA GLY A 376 17.03 -15.65 4.69
C GLY A 376 16.41 -14.37 5.26
N ARG A 377 15.09 -14.34 5.51
CA ARG A 377 14.40 -13.22 6.16
C ARG A 377 15.04 -12.87 7.51
N ASP A 378 15.42 -13.87 8.30
CA ASP A 378 16.01 -13.66 9.63
C ASP A 378 17.44 -13.13 9.56
N GLU A 379 18.27 -13.66 8.66
CA GLU A 379 19.62 -13.17 8.41
C GLU A 379 19.61 -11.73 7.87
N ARG A 380 18.72 -11.41 6.93
CA ARG A 380 18.62 -10.07 6.35
C ARG A 380 18.00 -9.07 7.31
N ALA A 381 17.00 -9.46 8.11
CA ALA A 381 16.48 -8.63 9.20
C ALA A 381 17.54 -8.40 10.29
N ALA A 382 18.38 -9.40 10.58
CA ALA A 382 19.51 -9.25 11.48
C ALA A 382 20.55 -8.26 10.90
N ARG A 383 20.86 -8.33 9.60
CA ARG A 383 21.75 -7.36 8.92
C ARG A 383 21.17 -5.94 8.89
N LEU A 384 19.86 -5.77 8.70
CA LEU A 384 19.21 -4.45 8.79
C LEU A 384 19.29 -3.88 10.21
N ARG A 385 19.08 -4.72 11.24
CA ARG A 385 19.25 -4.30 12.64
C ARG A 385 20.70 -3.98 12.98
N TYR A 386 21.65 -4.74 12.44
CA TYR A 386 23.08 -4.42 12.53
C TYR A 386 23.35 -3.06 11.92
N PHE A 387 22.90 -2.80 10.69
CA PHE A 387 23.12 -1.53 10.00
C PHE A 387 22.45 -0.35 10.73
N GLN A 388 21.23 -0.53 11.22
CA GLN A 388 20.54 0.49 12.01
C GLN A 388 21.27 0.77 13.32
N ALA A 389 21.70 -0.27 14.03
CA ALA A 389 22.46 -0.14 15.27
C ALA A 389 23.82 0.51 15.02
N GLN A 390 24.50 0.14 13.94
CA GLN A 390 25.75 0.77 13.51
C GLN A 390 25.53 2.26 13.20
N THR A 391 24.48 2.62 12.45
CA THR A 391 24.20 4.05 12.18
C THR A 391 23.90 4.84 13.45
N LEU A 392 23.19 4.26 14.43
CA LEU A 392 22.89 4.93 15.71
C LEU A 392 24.15 5.08 16.57
N CYS A 393 24.95 4.01 16.68
CA CYS A 393 26.19 3.99 17.45
C CYS A 393 27.23 4.98 16.85
N GLU A 394 27.30 5.07 15.52
CA GLU A 394 28.13 6.05 14.83
C GLU A 394 27.61 7.49 15.01
N GLU A 395 26.30 7.75 14.92
CA GLU A 395 25.72 9.07 15.21
C GLU A 395 26.08 9.55 16.62
N GLU A 396 26.20 8.61 17.57
CA GLU A 396 26.64 8.86 18.94
C GLU A 396 28.17 8.85 19.11
N GLY A 397 28.95 8.67 18.04
CA GLY A 397 30.41 8.77 18.09
C GLY A 397 31.13 7.59 18.76
N CYS A 398 30.47 6.45 18.97
CA CYS A 398 31.15 5.22 19.35
C CYS A 398 32.01 4.73 18.16
N ARG A 399 33.30 4.42 18.42
CA ARG A 399 34.26 3.96 17.39
C ARG A 399 34.06 2.48 17.01
N GLU A 400 33.47 1.67 17.89
CA GLU A 400 33.29 0.24 17.66
C GLU A 400 31.88 -0.24 18.06
N VAL A 401 31.26 -0.98 17.14
CA VAL A 401 29.99 -1.68 17.37
C VAL A 401 30.32 -3.12 17.70
N ASN A 402 30.42 -3.45 18.99
CA ASN A 402 30.61 -4.82 19.42
C ASN A 402 29.28 -5.58 19.35
N GLY A 403 29.08 -6.40 18.33
CA GLY A 403 27.90 -7.23 18.20
C GLY A 403 28.14 -8.44 17.31
N GLY A 404 27.43 -9.53 17.62
CA GLY A 404 27.57 -10.81 16.93
C GLY A 404 26.24 -11.32 16.39
N PHE A 405 26.31 -12.02 15.26
CA PHE A 405 25.19 -12.81 14.77
C PHE A 405 25.18 -14.16 15.50
N GLN A 406 24.12 -14.44 16.25
CA GLN A 406 23.90 -15.76 16.85
C GLN A 406 22.84 -16.51 16.06
N LYS A 407 23.17 -17.74 15.64
CA LYS A 407 22.24 -18.65 14.95
C LYS A 407 21.61 -19.58 16.00
N GLY A 408 20.31 -19.42 16.28
CA GLY A 408 19.59 -20.26 17.25
C GLY A 408 18.26 -20.76 16.69
N ARG A 409 17.97 -22.06 16.80
CA ARG A 409 16.75 -22.74 16.27
C ARG A 409 16.35 -22.28 14.86
N GLY A 410 17.32 -22.19 13.94
CA GLY A 410 17.07 -21.79 12.55
C GLY A 410 16.84 -20.28 12.32
N VAL A 411 16.90 -19.44 13.36
CA VAL A 411 16.72 -17.98 13.28
C VAL A 411 18.07 -17.30 13.55
N MET A 412 18.53 -16.47 12.63
CA MET A 412 19.69 -15.61 12.86
C MET A 412 19.24 -14.36 13.63
N ARG A 413 19.86 -14.07 14.77
CA ARG A 413 19.58 -12.86 15.57
C ARG A 413 20.87 -12.06 15.73
N TYR A 414 20.81 -10.79 15.36
CA TYR A 414 21.84 -9.85 15.77
C TYR A 414 21.55 -9.38 17.20
N ARG A 415 22.50 -9.61 18.11
CA ARG A 415 22.51 -9.00 19.44
C ARG A 415 23.53 -7.87 19.42
N HIS A 416 23.03 -6.65 19.50
CA HIS A 416 23.86 -5.50 19.85
C HIS A 416 24.29 -5.71 21.31
N LYS A 417 25.60 -5.81 21.59
CA LYS A 417 26.08 -5.53 22.94
C LYS A 417 26.16 -4.02 23.00
N ASP A 418 25.50 -3.41 23.98
CA ASP A 418 25.52 -1.96 24.11
C ASP A 418 26.99 -1.50 24.25
N CYS A 419 27.45 -0.54 23.43
CA CYS A 419 28.73 0.11 23.71
C CYS A 419 28.54 0.89 25.02
N GLU A 420 29.53 0.85 25.92
CA GLU A 420 29.48 1.52 27.22
C GLU A 420 29.10 3.01 27.07
N GLY A 421 29.58 3.66 26.01
CA GLY A 421 29.21 5.04 25.66
C GLY A 421 27.74 5.26 25.27
N CYS A 422 27.07 4.29 24.64
CA CYS A 422 25.62 4.38 24.33
C CYS A 422 24.78 4.23 25.62
N THR A 423 25.18 3.36 26.55
CA THR A 423 24.47 3.17 27.82
C THR A 423 24.51 4.41 28.70
N GLU A 424 25.67 5.03 28.85
CA GLU A 424 25.82 6.24 29.68
C GLU A 424 25.02 7.42 29.12
N ARG A 425 25.03 7.62 27.81
CA ARG A 425 24.28 8.71 27.17
C ARG A 425 22.77 8.48 27.18
N LYS A 426 22.34 7.23 27.06
CA LYS A 426 20.92 6.88 27.23
C LYS A 426 20.45 7.18 28.66
N LEU A 427 21.27 6.83 29.66
CA LEU A 427 21.00 7.18 31.06
C LEU A 427 21.01 8.70 31.28
N ALA A 428 21.93 9.44 30.64
CA ALA A 428 21.96 10.90 30.70
C ALA A 428 20.69 11.55 30.12
N ARG A 429 20.21 11.10 28.95
CA ARG A 429 18.94 11.59 28.36
C ARG A 429 17.73 11.23 29.22
N GLU A 430 17.72 10.05 29.84
CA GLU A 430 16.65 9.69 30.78
C GLU A 430 16.66 10.60 32.02
N ARG A 431 17.84 10.95 32.56
CA ARG A 431 17.98 11.93 33.65
C ARG A 431 17.49 13.32 33.25
N GLU A 432 17.85 13.81 32.06
CA GLU A 432 17.36 15.09 31.55
C GLU A 432 15.83 15.13 31.38
N LEU A 433 15.23 14.05 30.88
CA LEU A 433 13.78 13.94 30.74
C LEU A 433 13.06 13.90 32.10
N VAL A 434 13.66 13.30 33.12
CA VAL A 434 13.14 13.32 34.49
C VAL A 434 13.19 14.74 35.05
N LEU A 435 14.34 15.42 34.95
CA LEU A 435 14.51 16.81 35.39
C LEU A 435 13.53 17.76 34.68
N ALA A 436 13.34 17.59 33.37
CA ALA A 436 12.39 18.41 32.61
C ALA A 436 10.94 18.20 33.08
N ARG A 437 10.57 16.98 33.50
CA ARG A 437 9.25 16.68 34.05
C ARG A 437 9.07 17.28 35.45
N GLU A 438 10.08 17.23 36.29
CA GLU A 438 10.07 17.85 37.63
C GLU A 438 9.93 19.37 37.53
N LYS A 439 10.75 20.02 36.70
CA LYS A 439 10.66 21.47 36.46
C LYS A 439 9.29 21.90 35.93
N ARG A 440 8.63 21.05 35.12
CA ARG A 440 7.26 21.29 34.67
C ARG A 440 6.23 21.18 35.81
N ARG A 441 6.41 20.24 36.73
CA ARG A 441 5.56 20.10 37.93
C ARG A 441 5.74 21.29 38.88
N GLU A 442 6.96 21.73 39.10
CA GLU A 442 7.25 22.92 39.92
C GLU A 442 6.54 24.16 39.36
N ARG A 443 6.66 24.40 38.05
CA ARG A 443 5.95 25.50 37.38
C ARG A 443 4.43 25.39 37.55
N GLN A 444 3.86 24.19 37.45
CA GLN A 444 2.43 23.98 37.68
C GLN A 444 2.03 24.28 39.13
N MET A 445 2.85 23.91 40.12
CA MET A 445 2.55 24.21 41.53
C MET A 445 2.66 25.71 41.84
N VAL A 446 3.62 26.42 41.25
CA VAL A 446 3.75 27.88 41.40
C VAL A 446 2.53 28.59 40.82
N VAL A 447 2.07 28.20 39.64
CA VAL A 447 0.85 28.76 39.03
C VAL A 447 -0.37 28.49 39.90
N MET A 448 -0.49 27.30 40.50
CA MET A 448 -1.61 27.02 41.41
C MET A 448 -1.54 27.81 42.72
N ARG A 449 -0.35 28.08 43.28
CA ARG A 449 -0.22 28.93 44.47
C ARG A 449 -0.59 30.38 44.18
N LEU A 450 -0.03 30.96 43.12
CA LEU A 450 -0.32 32.34 42.73
C LEU A 450 -1.80 32.55 42.35
N GLY A 451 -2.45 31.52 41.80
CA GLY A 451 -3.89 31.55 41.51
C GLY A 451 -4.78 31.49 42.76
N VAL A 452 -4.31 30.90 43.86
CA VAL A 452 -5.04 30.85 45.14
C VAL A 452 -4.88 32.17 45.91
N ASP A 453 -3.67 32.73 45.94
CA ASP A 453 -3.39 33.98 46.65
C ASP A 453 -4.15 35.18 46.06
N HIS A 454 -4.41 35.17 44.74
CA HIS A 454 -5.23 36.20 44.09
C HIS A 454 -6.72 36.07 44.42
N TYR A 455 -7.20 34.85 44.67
CA TYR A 455 -8.62 34.60 44.97
C TYR A 455 -8.96 34.94 46.43
N GLU A 456 -7.99 34.83 47.35
CA GLU A 456 -8.19 35.20 48.75
C GLU A 456 -8.12 36.71 49.00
N LYS A 457 -7.32 37.46 48.21
CA LYS A 457 -7.25 38.93 48.34
C LYS A 457 -8.46 39.65 47.74
N ASP A 458 -9.06 39.12 46.67
CA ASP A 458 -10.17 39.78 45.98
C ASP A 458 -11.57 39.30 46.45
N GLY A 459 -11.63 38.29 47.34
CA GLY A 459 -12.87 37.70 47.85
C GLY A 459 -13.51 38.37 49.07
N GLY A 460 -12.91 39.44 49.62
CA GLY A 460 -13.29 40.01 50.91
C GLY A 460 -14.15 41.29 50.92
N MET A 461 -14.41 41.93 49.77
CA MET A 461 -14.99 43.31 49.75
C MET A 461 -16.35 43.48 49.05
N ALA A 462 -17.20 42.46 48.96
CA ALA A 462 -18.49 42.58 48.25
C ALA A 462 -19.73 42.20 49.09
N ARG A 463 -19.81 42.67 50.34
CA ARG A 463 -21.05 42.66 51.14
C ARG A 463 -21.15 43.92 52.01
N GLY A 464 -21.92 44.89 51.53
CA GLY A 464 -22.33 46.07 52.30
C GLY A 464 -22.38 47.29 51.41
N LEU A 465 -23.51 48.02 51.47
CA LEU A 465 -23.85 49.25 50.75
C LEU A 465 -24.54 49.03 49.40
N PHE A 466 -25.88 49.00 49.42
CA PHE A 466 -26.70 50.14 49.00
C PHE A 466 -28.20 49.77 49.15
N GLU A 467 -28.79 50.20 50.26
CA GLU A 467 -30.20 50.59 50.36
C GLU A 467 -30.23 52.13 50.23
N GLY A 468 -31.23 52.64 49.49
CA GLY A 468 -31.87 53.96 49.59
C GLY A 468 -31.01 55.24 49.62
N ASP A 469 -31.18 56.14 48.64
CA ASP A 469 -32.12 57.27 48.78
C ASP A 469 -32.05 58.23 47.59
N GLU A 470 -33.12 59.01 47.49
CA GLU A 470 -33.62 59.80 46.37
C GLU A 470 -32.86 61.10 46.06
N ASP A 471 -33.13 61.62 44.86
CA ASP A 471 -33.17 63.02 44.44
C ASP A 471 -31.98 63.95 44.73
N THR A 472 -31.27 64.34 43.66
CA THR A 472 -31.17 65.75 43.21
C THR A 472 -30.40 65.84 41.91
N GLY A 473 -30.86 66.73 41.02
CA GLY A 473 -30.33 66.92 39.68
C GLY A 473 -28.94 67.56 39.62
N GLY A 474 -28.30 67.37 38.47
CA GLY A 474 -27.05 68.04 38.11
C GLY A 474 -26.57 67.54 36.75
N GLU A 475 -26.68 68.39 35.74
CA GLU A 475 -26.12 68.16 34.40
C GLU A 475 -24.59 68.04 34.47
N GLY A 476 -24.06 67.02 33.79
CA GLY A 476 -22.63 66.79 33.62
C GLY A 476 -22.42 65.59 32.70
N GLN A 477 -22.39 65.83 31.40
CA GLN A 477 -22.20 64.83 30.35
C GLN A 477 -20.73 64.40 30.22
N ASP A 478 -20.60 63.10 29.94
CA ASP A 478 -19.52 62.41 29.22
C ASP A 478 -18.15 62.21 29.88
N GLU A 479 -17.92 60.98 30.38
CA GLU A 479 -16.74 60.12 30.13
C GLU A 479 -16.49 59.10 31.27
N VAL A 480 -17.38 58.14 31.54
CA VAL A 480 -16.98 56.90 32.28
C VAL A 480 -17.90 55.71 31.94
N VAL A 481 -17.76 55.08 30.76
CA VAL A 481 -18.42 53.78 30.46
C VAL A 481 -17.52 52.87 29.59
N GLU A 482 -16.31 52.52 30.05
CA GLU A 482 -15.52 51.46 29.41
C GLU A 482 -15.17 50.27 30.33
N ASP A 483 -15.21 50.41 31.65
CA ASP A 483 -14.71 49.34 32.55
C ASP A 483 -15.66 48.13 32.72
N GLY A 484 -16.96 48.29 32.45
CA GLY A 484 -17.94 47.21 32.60
C GLY A 484 -17.80 46.08 31.55
N LYS A 485 -17.32 46.40 30.35
CA LYS A 485 -17.17 45.42 29.25
C LYS A 485 -15.97 44.50 29.46
N ASN A 486 -14.93 44.98 30.12
CA ASN A 486 -13.70 44.22 30.35
C ASN A 486 -13.91 43.12 31.41
N MET A 487 -14.67 43.43 32.46
CA MET A 487 -15.05 42.47 33.51
C MET A 487 -15.89 41.28 32.99
N HIS A 488 -16.77 41.52 32.01
CA HIS A 488 -17.59 40.46 31.43
C HIS A 488 -16.77 39.54 30.51
N HIS A 489 -15.76 40.08 29.82
CA HIS A 489 -14.82 39.31 29.02
C HIS A 489 -13.92 38.43 29.90
N ILE A 490 -13.39 38.98 30.99
CA ILE A 490 -12.57 38.24 31.96
C ILE A 490 -13.37 37.10 32.61
N ARG A 491 -14.63 37.35 33.05
CA ARG A 491 -15.51 36.28 33.57
C ARG A 491 -15.78 35.18 32.55
N SER A 492 -15.88 35.52 31.26
CA SER A 492 -16.07 34.54 30.18
C SER A 492 -14.82 33.67 30.00
N LEU A 493 -13.64 34.28 29.98
CA LEU A 493 -12.36 33.57 29.86
C LEU A 493 -12.10 32.64 31.05
N VAL A 494 -12.40 33.08 32.28
CA VAL A 494 -12.29 32.23 33.48
C VAL A 494 -13.27 31.05 33.41
N LYS A 495 -14.52 31.27 32.98
CA LYS A 495 -15.49 30.18 32.79
C LYS A 495 -15.03 29.17 31.73
N MET A 496 -14.39 29.63 30.65
CA MET A 496 -13.80 28.74 29.65
C MET A 496 -12.62 27.95 30.21
N ALA A 497 -11.72 28.59 30.95
CA ALA A 497 -10.57 27.93 31.56
C ALA A 497 -11.01 26.83 32.55
N VAL A 498 -11.98 27.10 33.41
CA VAL A 498 -12.55 26.12 34.36
C VAL A 498 -13.22 24.95 33.63
N ARG A 499 -13.93 25.22 32.52
CA ARG A 499 -14.49 24.15 31.67
C ARG A 499 -13.40 23.28 31.07
N THR A 500 -12.34 23.88 30.52
CA THR A 500 -11.22 23.11 29.95
C THR A 500 -10.50 22.26 30.99
N GLU A 501 -10.32 22.75 32.21
CA GLU A 501 -9.69 21.98 33.29
C GLU A 501 -10.56 20.79 33.72
N LYS A 502 -11.89 20.98 33.77
CA LYS A 502 -12.85 19.91 34.06
C LYS A 502 -12.82 18.83 32.98
N GLU A 503 -12.79 19.22 31.72
CA GLU A 503 -12.68 18.30 30.57
C GLU A 503 -11.35 17.55 30.58
N GLU A 504 -10.23 18.21 30.89
CA GLU A 504 -8.92 17.57 31.00
C GLU A 504 -8.87 16.55 32.15
N LYS A 505 -9.46 16.88 33.31
CA LYS A 505 -9.59 15.94 34.44
C LYS A 505 -10.45 14.74 34.08
N GLU A 506 -11.51 14.92 33.30
CA GLU A 506 -12.39 13.84 32.84
C GLU A 506 -11.70 12.94 31.79
N ILE A 507 -10.94 13.52 30.86
CA ILE A 507 -10.08 12.80 29.93
C ILE A 507 -9.02 11.98 30.68
N TRP A 508 -8.39 12.57 31.70
CA TRP A 508 -7.40 11.88 32.52
C TRP A 508 -8.00 10.69 33.31
N ARG A 509 -9.16 10.89 33.95
CA ARG A 509 -9.91 9.80 34.62
C ARG A 509 -10.30 8.69 33.65
N SER A 510 -10.72 9.05 32.43
CA SER A 510 -11.06 8.09 31.38
C SER A 510 -9.84 7.29 30.92
N LYS A 511 -8.67 7.92 30.75
CA LYS A 511 -7.41 7.24 30.43
C LYS A 511 -7.02 6.25 31.53
N GLN A 512 -7.13 6.62 32.81
CA GLN A 512 -6.88 5.74 33.95
C GLN A 512 -7.83 4.52 33.96
N LYS A 513 -9.13 4.72 33.69
CA LYS A 513 -10.10 3.62 33.56
C LYS A 513 -9.76 2.67 32.41
N ILE A 514 -9.37 3.21 31.25
CA ILE A 514 -8.95 2.39 30.10
C ILE A 514 -7.68 1.60 30.42
N GLU A 515 -6.69 2.22 31.06
CA GLU A 515 -5.43 1.55 31.39
C GLU A 515 -5.62 0.43 32.42
N THR A 516 -6.42 0.68 33.47
CA THR A 516 -6.76 -0.35 34.47
C THR A 516 -7.56 -1.50 33.86
N ALA A 517 -8.52 -1.21 32.96
CA ALA A 517 -9.23 -2.23 32.20
C ALA A 517 -8.27 -3.05 31.30
N ALA A 518 -7.33 -2.40 30.62
CA ALA A 518 -6.32 -3.07 29.80
C ALA A 518 -5.39 -3.96 30.64
N ARG A 519 -5.00 -3.53 31.84
CA ARG A 519 -4.20 -4.36 32.78
C ARG A 519 -5.00 -5.59 33.24
N ARG A 520 -6.29 -5.44 33.58
CA ARG A 520 -7.18 -6.57 33.91
C ARG A 520 -7.32 -7.55 32.73
N ALA A 521 -7.50 -7.04 31.52
CA ALA A 521 -7.58 -7.88 30.31
C ALA A 521 -6.29 -8.67 30.06
N ARG A 522 -5.11 -8.04 30.22
CA ARG A 522 -3.82 -8.74 30.11
C ARG A 522 -3.64 -9.83 31.16
N ARG A 523 -4.07 -9.59 32.40
CA ARG A 523 -4.06 -10.63 33.46
C ARG A 523 -4.96 -11.81 33.09
N LYS A 524 -6.21 -11.56 32.67
CA LYS A 524 -7.12 -12.63 32.20
C LYS A 524 -6.53 -13.42 31.03
N ALA A 525 -5.94 -12.74 30.05
CA ALA A 525 -5.29 -13.40 28.90
C ALA A 525 -4.11 -14.29 29.32
N ARG A 526 -3.32 -13.88 30.32
CA ARG A 526 -2.24 -14.71 30.89
C ARG A 526 -2.80 -15.97 31.58
N VAL A 527 -3.86 -15.83 32.38
CA VAL A 527 -4.52 -16.97 33.05
C VAL A 527 -5.06 -17.96 32.02
N VAL A 528 -5.77 -17.49 30.99
CA VAL A 528 -6.28 -18.35 29.90
C VAL A 528 -5.13 -19.04 29.16
N LYS A 529 -4.02 -18.34 28.92
CA LYS A 529 -2.84 -18.93 28.29
C LYS A 529 -2.22 -20.04 29.16
N MET A 530 -2.09 -19.82 30.47
CA MET A 530 -1.61 -20.85 31.40
C MET A 530 -2.54 -22.06 31.43
N ALA A 531 -3.85 -21.84 31.50
CA ALA A 531 -4.85 -22.91 31.48
C ALA A 531 -4.79 -23.76 30.19
N ARG A 532 -4.53 -23.14 29.04
CA ARG A 532 -4.33 -23.89 27.78
C ARG A 532 -3.05 -24.73 27.80
N HIS A 533 -1.97 -24.22 28.38
CA HIS A 533 -0.73 -24.98 28.51
C HIS A 533 -0.89 -26.17 29.46
N THR A 534 -1.55 -25.98 30.61
CA THR A 534 -1.82 -27.09 31.55
C THR A 534 -2.75 -28.12 30.93
N TRP A 535 -3.81 -27.72 30.23
CA TRP A 535 -4.70 -28.65 29.54
C TRP A 535 -3.99 -29.43 28.42
N GLY A 536 -3.11 -28.78 27.66
CA GLY A 536 -2.26 -29.43 26.66
C GLY A 536 -1.32 -30.47 27.28
N ALA A 537 -0.74 -30.17 28.46
CA ALA A 537 0.10 -31.11 29.19
C ALA A 537 -0.70 -32.32 29.71
N VAL A 538 -1.89 -32.11 30.28
CA VAL A 538 -2.79 -33.18 30.73
C VAL A 538 -3.18 -34.10 29.56
N ARG A 539 -3.56 -33.54 28.41
CA ARG A 539 -3.91 -34.32 27.22
C ARG A 539 -2.72 -35.13 26.67
N SER A 540 -1.52 -34.55 26.74
CA SER A 540 -0.29 -35.26 26.37
C SER A 540 0.00 -36.44 27.31
N MET A 541 -0.17 -36.25 28.62
CA MET A 541 -0.03 -37.33 29.62
C MET A 541 -1.08 -38.43 29.42
N ALA A 542 -2.35 -38.07 29.23
CA ALA A 542 -3.41 -39.05 28.95
C ALA A 542 -3.12 -39.88 27.70
N GLY A 543 -2.57 -39.26 26.64
CA GLY A 543 -2.12 -39.97 25.44
C GLY A 543 -0.93 -40.89 25.67
N LYS A 544 -0.03 -40.58 26.62
CA LYS A 544 1.06 -41.48 27.02
C LYS A 544 0.55 -42.66 27.84
N ILE A 545 -0.36 -42.42 28.79
CA ILE A 545 -0.97 -43.48 29.61
C ILE A 545 -1.74 -44.46 28.71
N LYS A 546 -2.55 -43.96 27.77
CA LYS A 546 -3.31 -44.82 26.84
C LYS A 546 -2.41 -45.70 25.97
N ARG A 547 -1.19 -45.24 25.64
CA ARG A 547 -0.17 -46.03 24.92
C ARG A 547 0.64 -46.98 25.79
N ALA A 548 0.58 -46.85 27.11
CA ALA A 548 1.24 -47.76 28.04
C ALA A 548 0.32 -48.94 28.42
N PHE A 549 -1.00 -48.76 28.32
CA PHE A 549 -2.00 -49.80 28.55
C PHE A 549 -2.36 -50.62 27.30
N ALA A 550 -2.04 -50.11 26.11
CA ALA A 550 -2.17 -50.82 24.84
C ALA A 550 -0.80 -51.35 24.43
#